data_AF-A0A6P0TRA0-F1
#
_entry.id   AF-A0A6P0TRA0-F1
#
_cell.length_a   1.000
_cell.length_b   1.000
_cell.length_c   1.000
_cell.angle_alpha   90.00
_cell.angle_beta   90.00
_cell.angle_gamma   90.00
#
_symmetry.space_group_name_H-M   'P 1'
#
loop_
_entity.id
_entity.type
_entity.pdbx_description
1 polymer ?
#
loop_
_entity_poly.entity_id
_entity_poly.type
_entity_poly.pdbx_seq_one_letter_code
_entity_poly.pdbx_strand_id
1 'polypeptide(L)'
;MTQPNSPSSAPDADAPLRSVHTNTFVQVLQQLGISLVVSTYQAGKVVVMRADGESVNTHFRQFRKPMGIAVSRSAASGQITHRLALGSGAAIWELHNIPDTAQRIPPVGKHDACFIPRAIHVTGDIDIHEIAWVEDELWFVNTRFSCLCTLDKQYSFVPRWRPPFISEYDLRDRCHLNGLAIRDGKPKYVTALGETDTPGGWRNDKASGGILMDIDSDEILLRGLSMPHSPRWYDGKLWVLESGRGSLSCWDGSSQALVSIATLPGFTRGLDFCGPYAFIGLSQIRESAVFSGLPLTQRLTERICGVWVVDIRNGETIAFLKFEEAVQEIFAVSVLPGIRFPELTEWSPELMGSSYVLPNEALVNTVQPSANWEFAETYFTQGNGLHRQGKLSEAIAAFRKCLDLQPTYLPARYNLGVILGDLGQYEEAETTLKQVIAAEARHAEACNSLGFVYSKQQRWEEAIAQYQRAIEIRPNFANAQQNLRLILAQQENLKSV
;
A
#
# COMPACT_ATOMS: atom_id res chain seq x y z
N MET A 1 23.08 -23.86 35.72
CA MET A 1 22.32 -24.22 34.51
C MET A 1 21.11 -23.30 34.43
N THR A 2 21.25 -22.18 33.74
CA THR A 2 20.17 -21.22 33.48
C THR A 2 19.96 -21.22 31.97
N GLN A 3 18.74 -21.56 31.53
CA GLN A 3 18.40 -21.60 30.11
C GLN A 3 18.43 -20.19 29.51
N PRO A 4 18.88 -20.01 28.26
CA PRO A 4 18.75 -18.73 27.58
C PRO A 4 17.30 -18.51 27.16
N ASN A 5 16.78 -17.32 27.47
CA ASN A 5 15.48 -16.84 27.03
C ASN A 5 15.31 -17.01 25.52
N SER A 6 14.21 -17.64 25.12
CA SER A 6 13.73 -17.68 23.74
C SER A 6 13.47 -16.25 23.25
N PRO A 7 13.88 -15.88 22.03
CA PRO A 7 13.54 -14.57 21.49
C PRO A 7 12.02 -14.47 21.30
N SER A 8 11.44 -13.40 21.84
CA SER A 8 10.07 -12.95 21.57
C SER A 8 9.77 -13.07 20.07
N SER A 9 8.71 -13.80 19.73
CA SER A 9 8.15 -13.81 18.38
C SER A 9 7.91 -12.38 17.92
N ALA A 10 8.38 -12.03 16.72
CA ALA A 10 8.04 -10.76 16.10
C ALA A 10 6.51 -10.63 16.00
N PRO A 11 5.92 -9.46 16.25
CA PRO A 11 4.49 -9.27 16.10
C PRO A 11 4.07 -9.57 14.66
N ASP A 12 2.97 -10.31 14.52
CA ASP A 12 2.38 -10.66 13.23
C ASP A 12 2.03 -9.38 12.46
N ALA A 13 2.61 -9.21 11.26
CA ALA A 13 2.50 -7.98 10.46
C ALA A 13 1.06 -7.72 10.00
N ASP A 14 0.20 -8.75 10.03
CA ASP A 14 -1.18 -8.74 9.58
C ASP A 14 -2.21 -8.77 10.73
N ALA A 15 -1.77 -8.76 11.99
CA ALA A 15 -2.71 -8.72 13.12
C ALA A 15 -3.52 -7.40 13.12
N PRO A 16 -4.85 -7.45 13.35
CA PRO A 16 -5.69 -6.27 13.38
C PRO A 16 -5.22 -5.28 14.44
N LEU A 17 -5.30 -3.99 14.13
CA LEU A 17 -4.90 -2.93 15.04
C LEU A 17 -5.81 -2.92 16.27
N ARG A 18 -5.22 -3.15 17.45
CA ARG A 18 -5.96 -3.03 18.70
C ARG A 18 -6.45 -1.60 18.91
N SER A 19 -7.75 -1.48 19.13
CA SER A 19 -8.43 -0.22 19.40
C SER A 19 -9.59 -0.42 20.36
N VAL A 20 -9.88 0.61 21.15
CA VAL A 20 -11.06 0.72 22.02
C VAL A 20 -11.95 1.81 21.45
N HIS A 21 -13.26 1.57 21.38
CA HIS A 21 -14.22 2.56 20.86
C HIS A 21 -15.44 2.66 21.76
N THR A 22 -16.18 3.77 21.64
CA THR A 22 -17.52 3.85 22.24
C THR A 22 -18.52 3.05 21.41
N ASN A 23 -19.61 2.58 22.02
CA ASN A 23 -20.72 1.95 21.27
C ASN A 23 -21.35 2.95 20.28
N THR A 24 -21.43 4.23 20.68
CA THR A 24 -21.92 5.32 19.84
C THR A 24 -21.11 5.49 18.56
N PHE A 25 -19.81 5.15 18.56
CA PHE A 25 -18.98 5.26 17.35
C PHE A 25 -19.49 4.34 16.23
N VAL A 26 -19.80 3.09 16.56
CA VAL A 26 -20.37 2.12 15.61
C VAL A 26 -21.73 2.59 15.10
N GLN A 27 -22.58 3.09 16.01
CA GLN A 27 -23.90 3.62 15.68
C GLN A 27 -23.84 4.80 14.72
N VAL A 28 -22.90 5.74 14.93
CA VAL A 28 -22.69 6.89 14.04
C VAL A 28 -22.32 6.42 12.63
N LEU A 29 -21.36 5.50 12.50
CA LEU A 29 -20.97 4.96 11.18
C LEU A 29 -22.15 4.29 10.47
N GLN A 30 -22.92 3.46 11.19
CA GLN A 30 -24.07 2.75 10.64
C GLN A 30 -25.22 3.68 10.24
N GLN A 31 -25.58 4.63 11.11
CA GLN A 31 -26.69 5.56 10.88
C GLN A 31 -26.40 6.53 9.73
N LEU A 32 -25.17 7.01 9.61
CA LEU A 32 -24.76 7.86 8.50
C LEU A 32 -24.48 7.06 7.21
N GLY A 33 -24.37 5.72 7.31
CA GLY A 33 -24.04 4.85 6.18
C GLY A 33 -22.65 5.12 5.63
N ILE A 34 -21.67 5.32 6.51
CA ILE A 34 -20.30 5.69 6.15
C ILE A 34 -19.27 4.73 6.74
N SER A 35 -18.05 4.89 6.26
CA SER A 35 -16.81 4.40 6.86
C SER A 35 -15.77 5.51 6.81
N LEU A 36 -14.66 5.35 7.53
CA LEU A 36 -13.57 6.32 7.54
C LEU A 36 -12.30 5.68 7.00
N VAL A 37 -11.47 6.50 6.35
CA VAL A 37 -10.09 6.16 6.02
C VAL A 37 -9.17 7.18 6.66
N VAL A 38 -8.14 6.69 7.36
CA VAL A 38 -7.14 7.52 8.00
C VAL A 38 -5.74 7.11 7.58
N SER A 39 -4.85 8.08 7.41
CA SER A 39 -3.42 7.84 7.19
C SER A 39 -2.64 7.96 8.48
N THR A 40 -1.53 7.24 8.56
CA THR A 40 -0.60 7.26 9.69
C THR A 40 0.82 7.45 9.16
N TYR A 41 1.42 8.58 9.51
CA TYR A 41 2.70 9.02 8.97
C TYR A 41 3.84 8.05 9.31
N GLN A 42 4.00 7.75 10.59
CA GLN A 42 5.14 6.96 11.07
C GLN A 42 4.87 5.46 11.10
N ALA A 43 3.62 5.07 11.34
CA ALA A 43 3.24 3.66 11.32
C ALA A 43 3.19 3.11 9.89
N GLY A 44 3.14 3.98 8.87
CA GLY A 44 3.16 3.55 7.47
C GLY A 44 1.88 2.83 7.06
N LYS A 45 0.74 3.20 7.65
CA LYS A 45 -0.55 2.52 7.43
C LYS A 45 -1.60 3.49 6.95
N VAL A 46 -2.44 3.03 6.03
CA VAL A 46 -3.76 3.60 5.75
C VAL A 46 -4.78 2.65 6.34
N VAL A 47 -5.53 3.13 7.33
CA VAL A 47 -6.47 2.34 8.13
C VAL A 47 -7.88 2.66 7.70
N VAL A 48 -8.64 1.63 7.36
CA VAL A 48 -10.08 1.67 7.13
C VAL A 48 -10.77 1.38 8.46
N MET A 49 -11.63 2.30 8.91
CA MET A 49 -12.48 2.13 10.07
C MET A 49 -13.92 1.93 9.60
N ARG A 50 -14.42 0.71 9.77
CA ARG A 50 -15.75 0.30 9.30
C ARG A 50 -16.49 -0.47 10.39
N ALA A 51 -17.80 -0.25 10.48
CA ALA A 51 -18.63 -1.00 11.42
C ALA A 51 -18.73 -2.46 10.99
N ASP A 52 -18.57 -3.39 11.93
CA ASP A 52 -18.68 -4.82 11.74
C ASP A 52 -19.51 -5.42 12.89
N GLY A 53 -20.82 -5.50 12.67
CA GLY A 53 -21.78 -5.78 13.74
C GLY A 53 -21.74 -4.69 14.82
N GLU A 54 -21.45 -5.08 16.06
CA GLU A 54 -21.32 -4.17 17.21
C GLU A 54 -19.88 -3.67 17.45
N SER A 55 -18.93 -4.10 16.60
CA SER A 55 -17.52 -3.75 16.71
C SER A 55 -17.06 -2.84 15.58
N VAL A 56 -15.85 -2.28 15.70
CA VAL A 56 -15.18 -1.59 14.60
C VAL A 56 -14.05 -2.48 14.07
N ASN A 57 -14.08 -2.73 12.76
CA ASN A 57 -12.96 -3.31 12.04
C ASN A 57 -11.99 -2.18 11.60
N THR A 58 -10.73 -2.31 11.99
CA THR A 58 -9.61 -1.37 11.75
C THR A 58 -8.59 -1.97 10.78
N HIS A 59 -9.06 -2.50 9.66
CA HIS A 59 -8.22 -3.08 8.61
C HIS A 59 -7.27 -2.04 8.03
N PHE A 60 -6.09 -2.45 7.57
CA PHE A 60 -5.11 -1.50 7.04
C PHE A 60 -4.31 -2.04 5.86
N ARG A 61 -3.74 -1.09 5.11
CA ARG A 61 -2.73 -1.34 4.08
C ARG A 61 -1.47 -0.56 4.37
N GLN A 62 -0.33 -1.16 4.04
CA GLN A 62 0.96 -0.52 4.23
C GLN A 62 1.27 0.41 3.07
N PHE A 63 1.71 1.62 3.41
CA PHE A 63 2.17 2.63 2.49
C PHE A 63 3.42 3.29 3.07
N ARG A 64 4.33 3.73 2.21
CA ARG A 64 5.50 4.46 2.68
C ARG A 64 5.08 5.88 3.08
N LYS A 65 5.13 6.23 4.37
CA LYS A 65 4.90 7.61 4.85
C LYS A 65 3.58 8.21 4.30
N PRO A 66 2.40 7.56 4.51
CA PRO A 66 1.13 8.08 4.04
C PRO A 66 0.74 9.34 4.81
N MET A 67 0.33 10.38 4.08
CA MET A 67 0.08 11.74 4.59
C MET A 67 -1.32 12.21 4.15
N GLY A 68 -1.44 13.23 3.28
CA GLY A 68 -2.75 13.72 2.84
C GLY A 68 -3.59 12.63 2.15
N ILE A 69 -4.89 12.62 2.44
CA ILE A 69 -5.90 11.75 1.80
C ILE A 69 -7.03 12.64 1.30
N ALA A 70 -7.53 12.37 0.10
CA ALA A 70 -8.74 13.01 -0.43
C ALA A 70 -9.66 11.99 -1.11
N VAL A 71 -10.96 12.11 -0.84
CA VAL A 71 -11.98 11.31 -1.50
C VAL A 71 -12.78 12.22 -2.44
N SER A 72 -12.93 11.80 -3.70
CA SER A 72 -13.83 12.43 -4.66
C SER A 72 -15.06 11.57 -4.87
N ARG A 73 -16.22 12.22 -4.97
CA ARG A 73 -17.44 11.65 -5.50
C ARG A 73 -17.75 12.36 -6.82
N SER A 74 -17.39 11.74 -7.93
CA SER A 74 -17.74 12.23 -9.26
C SER A 74 -19.01 11.53 -9.76
N ALA A 75 -19.90 12.30 -10.37
CA ALA A 75 -21.10 11.81 -11.06
C ALA A 75 -21.05 12.12 -12.57
N ALA A 76 -19.89 12.49 -13.10
CA ALA A 76 -19.72 13.02 -14.46
C ALA A 76 -20.21 12.09 -15.59
N SER A 77 -20.38 10.79 -15.32
CA SER A 77 -20.87 9.78 -16.27
C SER A 77 -22.27 9.24 -15.96
N GLY A 78 -23.03 9.85 -15.04
CA GLY A 78 -24.31 9.31 -14.55
C GLY A 78 -24.17 8.13 -13.59
N GLN A 79 -22.95 7.63 -13.36
CA GLN A 79 -22.61 6.67 -12.33
C GLN A 79 -21.74 7.35 -11.26
N ILE A 80 -22.09 7.14 -9.99
CA ILE A 80 -21.28 7.65 -8.87
C ILE A 80 -20.00 6.83 -8.78
N THR A 81 -18.87 7.44 -9.11
CA THR A 81 -17.55 6.84 -8.91
C THR A 81 -16.84 7.50 -7.74
N HIS A 82 -16.35 6.67 -6.82
CA HIS A 82 -15.49 7.12 -5.73
C HIS A 82 -14.02 6.94 -6.11
N ARG A 83 -13.23 8.00 -5.97
CA ARG A 83 -11.76 7.94 -6.10
C ARG A 83 -11.14 8.35 -4.77
N LEU A 84 -10.09 7.66 -4.38
CA LEU A 84 -9.27 7.98 -3.22
C LEU A 84 -7.88 8.35 -3.71
N ALA A 85 -7.44 9.56 -3.36
CA ALA A 85 -6.06 10.00 -3.56
C ALA A 85 -5.30 9.93 -2.23
N LEU A 86 -4.06 9.49 -2.28
CA LEU A 86 -3.18 9.34 -1.13
C LEU A 86 -1.78 9.86 -1.46
N GLY A 87 -1.31 10.84 -0.71
CA GLY A 87 0.10 11.24 -0.71
C GLY A 87 0.89 10.26 0.14
N SER A 88 1.90 9.61 -0.44
CA SER A 88 2.70 8.59 0.23
C SER A 88 4.17 8.70 -0.19
N GLY A 89 5.00 9.21 0.73
CA GLY A 89 6.45 9.31 0.52
C GLY A 89 6.80 10.17 -0.70
N ALA A 90 7.21 9.52 -1.79
CA ALA A 90 7.64 10.17 -3.02
C ALA A 90 6.61 10.06 -4.16
N ALA A 91 5.37 9.71 -3.85
CA ALA A 91 4.32 9.51 -4.84
C ALA A 91 2.93 9.92 -4.36
N ILE A 92 2.05 10.19 -5.32
CA ILE A 92 0.59 10.26 -5.12
C ILE A 92 -0.02 9.01 -5.73
N TRP A 93 -0.82 8.31 -4.95
CA TRP A 93 -1.57 7.13 -5.37
C TRP A 93 -3.01 7.51 -5.62
N GLU A 94 -3.57 7.07 -6.74
CA GLU A 94 -4.99 7.15 -7.03
C GLU A 94 -5.58 5.74 -7.06
N LEU A 95 -6.53 5.50 -6.15
CA LEU A 95 -7.29 4.26 -6.05
C LEU A 95 -8.73 4.51 -6.47
N HIS A 96 -9.24 3.68 -7.37
CA HIS A 96 -10.60 3.81 -7.90
C HIS A 96 -11.48 2.73 -7.29
N ASN A 97 -12.69 3.11 -6.86
CA ASN A 97 -13.69 2.15 -6.43
C ASN A 97 -14.23 1.38 -7.64
N ILE A 98 -14.12 0.04 -7.60
CA ILE A 98 -14.66 -0.90 -8.57
C ILE A 98 -15.68 -1.82 -7.86
N PRO A 99 -16.97 -1.44 -7.81
CA PRO A 99 -17.99 -2.17 -7.03
C PRO A 99 -18.15 -3.64 -7.43
N ASP A 100 -18.04 -3.96 -8.73
CA ASP A 100 -18.18 -5.34 -9.21
C ASP A 100 -17.08 -6.26 -8.67
N THR A 101 -15.89 -5.70 -8.41
CA THR A 101 -14.81 -6.44 -7.76
C THR A 101 -15.12 -6.70 -6.29
N ALA A 102 -15.74 -5.74 -5.59
CA ALA A 102 -16.07 -5.86 -4.16
C ALA A 102 -16.89 -7.12 -3.85
N GLN A 103 -17.82 -7.47 -4.75
CA GLN A 103 -18.66 -8.68 -4.61
C GLN A 103 -17.88 -9.99 -4.63
N ARG A 104 -16.65 -10.00 -5.20
CA ARG A 104 -15.83 -11.19 -5.37
C ARG A 104 -14.73 -11.33 -4.31
N ILE A 105 -14.51 -10.29 -3.51
CA ILE A 105 -13.44 -10.28 -2.51
C ILE A 105 -13.90 -11.02 -1.25
N PRO A 106 -13.10 -11.98 -0.75
CA PRO A 106 -13.36 -12.61 0.52
C PRO A 106 -13.35 -11.61 1.71
N PRO A 107 -14.25 -11.77 2.69
CA PRO A 107 -15.41 -12.66 2.67
C PRO A 107 -16.47 -12.16 1.68
N VAL A 108 -16.87 -13.06 0.77
CA VAL A 108 -17.80 -12.76 -0.34
C VAL A 108 -19.11 -12.20 0.21
N GLY A 109 -19.59 -11.11 -0.40
CA GLY A 109 -20.84 -10.44 -0.01
C GLY A 109 -20.73 -9.49 1.18
N LYS A 110 -19.54 -9.32 1.80
CA LYS A 110 -19.34 -8.37 2.90
C LYS A 110 -18.96 -6.96 2.44
N HIS A 111 -18.17 -6.85 1.38
CA HIS A 111 -17.65 -5.57 0.91
C HIS A 111 -18.62 -4.89 -0.06
N ASP A 112 -18.88 -3.60 0.14
CA ASP A 112 -19.72 -2.77 -0.73
C ASP A 112 -18.92 -1.82 -1.65
N ALA A 113 -17.60 -1.78 -1.47
CA ALA A 113 -16.66 -1.06 -2.33
C ALA A 113 -15.29 -1.76 -2.34
N CYS A 114 -14.56 -1.58 -3.44
CA CYS A 114 -13.18 -2.07 -3.58
C CYS A 114 -12.34 -1.01 -4.29
N PHE A 115 -11.43 -0.38 -3.56
CA PHE A 115 -10.50 0.60 -4.09
C PHE A 115 -9.23 -0.07 -4.59
N ILE A 116 -8.98 0.05 -5.90
CA ILE A 116 -7.85 -0.54 -6.59
C ILE A 116 -6.91 0.55 -7.09
N PRO A 117 -5.59 0.48 -6.87
CA PRO A 117 -4.62 1.40 -7.48
C PRO A 117 -4.77 1.44 -9.01
N ARG A 118 -4.94 2.65 -9.57
CA ARG A 118 -5.05 2.90 -11.01
C ARG A 118 -4.01 3.85 -11.55
N ALA A 119 -3.50 4.76 -10.72
CA ALA A 119 -2.39 5.62 -11.07
C ALA A 119 -1.46 5.80 -9.87
N ILE A 120 -0.17 5.90 -10.16
CA ILE A 120 0.86 6.28 -9.20
C ILE A 120 1.71 7.34 -9.89
N HIS A 121 1.65 8.57 -9.38
CA HIS A 121 2.43 9.69 -9.89
C HIS A 121 3.66 9.92 -9.01
N VAL A 122 4.84 9.99 -9.60
CA VAL A 122 6.10 10.16 -8.86
C VAL A 122 6.41 11.64 -8.68
N THR A 123 6.38 12.11 -7.44
CA THR A 123 6.57 13.53 -7.08
C THR A 123 7.97 13.83 -6.55
N GLY A 124 8.69 12.81 -6.06
CA GLY A 124 9.80 13.03 -5.12
C GLY A 124 9.30 13.34 -3.70
N ASP A 125 10.20 13.41 -2.72
CA ASP A 125 9.87 13.63 -1.31
C ASP A 125 9.55 15.11 -1.06
N ILE A 126 8.28 15.47 -1.24
CA ILE A 126 7.78 16.86 -1.17
C ILE A 126 6.85 17.13 0.04
N ASP A 127 6.71 16.15 0.93
CA ASP A 127 5.85 16.22 2.12
C ASP A 127 4.40 16.65 1.81
N ILE A 128 3.64 15.75 1.19
CA ILE A 128 2.29 16.01 0.69
C ILE A 128 1.28 16.09 1.87
N HIS A 129 1.15 17.28 2.45
CA HIS A 129 0.43 17.47 3.72
C HIS A 129 -1.09 17.47 3.58
N GLU A 130 -1.62 17.98 2.47
CA GLU A 130 -3.05 18.02 2.24
C GLU A 130 -3.29 17.78 0.76
N ILE A 131 -4.36 17.05 0.45
CA ILE A 131 -4.80 16.79 -0.91
C ILE A 131 -6.28 17.12 -0.97
N ALA A 132 -6.73 17.67 -2.09
CA ALA A 132 -8.13 17.89 -2.37
C ALA A 132 -8.42 17.69 -3.84
N TRP A 133 -9.63 17.21 -4.12
CA TRP A 133 -10.15 17.15 -5.48
C TRP A 133 -10.88 18.44 -5.80
N VAL A 134 -10.58 19.00 -6.97
CA VAL A 134 -11.33 20.09 -7.58
C VAL A 134 -11.85 19.54 -8.90
N GLU A 135 -13.11 19.12 -8.89
CA GLU A 135 -13.69 18.29 -9.96
C GLU A 135 -12.85 17.00 -10.19
N ASP A 136 -12.13 16.93 -11.31
CA ASP A 136 -11.24 15.82 -11.70
C ASP A 136 -9.75 16.16 -11.54
N GLU A 137 -9.41 17.39 -11.14
CA GLU A 137 -8.01 17.81 -10.92
C GLU A 137 -7.62 17.64 -9.45
N LEU A 138 -6.48 17.00 -9.21
CA LEU A 138 -5.88 16.90 -7.88
C LEU A 138 -5.05 18.14 -7.56
N TRP A 139 -5.44 18.81 -6.48
CA TRP A 139 -4.68 19.88 -5.84
C TRP A 139 -4.06 19.36 -4.55
N PHE A 140 -2.81 19.72 -4.31
CA PHE A 140 -2.12 19.28 -3.10
C PHE A 140 -1.11 20.29 -2.60
N VAL A 141 -0.88 20.23 -1.30
CA VAL A 141 0.12 21.04 -0.61
C VAL A 141 1.48 20.37 -0.72
N ASN A 142 2.41 21.05 -1.37
CA ASN A 142 3.83 20.72 -1.35
C ASN A 142 4.49 21.55 -0.24
N THR A 143 4.61 20.94 0.94
CA THR A 143 5.09 21.65 2.13
C THR A 143 6.55 22.04 2.02
N ARG A 144 7.39 21.17 1.44
CA ARG A 144 8.81 21.49 1.28
C ARG A 144 9.00 22.75 0.45
N PHE A 145 8.33 22.84 -0.70
CA PHE A 145 8.39 23.98 -1.60
C PHE A 145 7.45 25.14 -1.23
N SER A 146 6.69 25.02 -0.14
CA SER A 146 5.79 26.07 0.36
C SER A 146 4.78 26.54 -0.70
N CYS A 147 4.19 25.60 -1.45
CA CYS A 147 3.28 25.91 -2.54
C CYS A 147 2.13 24.91 -2.70
N LEU A 148 1.06 25.35 -3.35
CA LEU A 148 0.02 24.48 -3.90
C LEU A 148 0.42 24.02 -5.28
N CYS A 149 0.16 22.77 -5.58
CA CYS A 149 0.54 22.12 -6.82
C CYS A 149 -0.60 21.29 -7.41
N THR A 150 -0.49 21.01 -8.70
CA THR A 150 -1.27 20.00 -9.42
C THR A 150 -0.36 18.95 -10.06
N LEU A 151 -0.96 17.83 -10.48
CA LEU A 151 -0.26 16.78 -11.22
C LEU A 151 0.02 17.20 -12.66
N ASP A 152 1.05 16.63 -13.27
CA ASP A 152 1.40 16.81 -14.67
C ASP A 152 2.10 15.55 -15.21
N LYS A 153 2.03 15.30 -16.53
CA LYS A 153 2.62 14.08 -17.13
C LYS A 153 4.13 14.18 -17.37
N GLN A 154 4.69 15.38 -17.46
CA GLN A 154 6.10 15.64 -17.73
C GLN A 154 6.86 16.01 -16.45
N TYR A 155 6.20 16.72 -15.53
CA TYR A 155 6.81 17.20 -14.30
C TYR A 155 6.40 16.38 -13.07
N SER A 156 7.27 16.36 -12.06
CA SER A 156 6.93 15.77 -10.76
C SER A 156 5.71 16.43 -10.12
N PHE A 157 5.53 17.73 -10.34
CA PHE A 157 4.37 18.53 -9.94
C PHE A 157 4.45 19.88 -10.67
N VAL A 158 3.33 20.60 -10.77
CA VAL A 158 3.28 21.96 -11.28
C VAL A 158 2.81 22.91 -10.17
N PRO A 159 3.66 23.83 -9.68
CA PRO A 159 3.23 24.86 -8.75
C PRO A 159 2.14 25.74 -9.38
N ARG A 160 1.06 25.96 -8.63
CA ARG A 160 -0.09 26.79 -9.04
C ARG A 160 -0.20 28.07 -8.24
N TRP A 161 0.19 28.01 -6.96
CA TRP A 161 0.14 29.14 -6.06
C TRP A 161 1.17 28.96 -4.95
N ARG A 162 1.67 30.06 -4.39
CA ARG A 162 2.51 30.09 -3.20
C ARG A 162 2.19 31.36 -2.41
N PRO A 163 2.39 31.41 -1.08
CA PRO A 163 2.23 32.65 -0.34
C PRO A 163 3.13 33.76 -0.91
N PRO A 164 2.67 35.01 -1.06
CA PRO A 164 3.45 36.10 -1.67
C PRO A 164 4.77 36.41 -0.94
N PHE A 165 4.81 36.15 0.36
CA PHE A 165 6.02 36.34 1.18
C PHE A 165 7.09 35.28 0.92
N ILE A 166 6.79 34.19 0.21
CA ILE A 166 7.79 33.19 -0.20
C ILE A 166 8.46 33.69 -1.49
N SER A 167 9.76 34.02 -1.43
CA SER A 167 10.47 34.63 -2.55
C SER A 167 10.89 33.64 -3.63
N GLU A 168 11.18 32.38 -3.27
CA GLU A 168 11.68 31.34 -4.19
C GLU A 168 11.23 29.91 -3.80
N TYR A 169 11.27 29.00 -4.77
CA TYR A 169 10.99 27.58 -4.55
C TYR A 169 12.21 26.88 -3.93
N ASP A 170 12.06 26.34 -2.73
CA ASP A 170 13.15 25.74 -1.94
C ASP A 170 12.66 24.46 -1.24
N LEU A 171 13.49 23.43 -1.15
CA LEU A 171 13.17 22.14 -0.51
C LEU A 171 13.16 22.16 1.02
N ARG A 172 13.60 23.26 1.64
CA ARG A 172 13.91 23.33 3.07
C ARG A 172 12.74 23.78 3.96
N ASP A 173 11.51 23.79 3.43
CA ASP A 173 10.27 24.05 4.18
C ASP A 173 10.32 25.39 4.96
N ARG A 174 9.90 26.47 4.33
CA ARG A 174 10.05 27.83 4.87
C ARG A 174 8.94 28.17 5.87
N CYS A 175 7.68 28.07 5.44
CA CYS A 175 6.52 28.45 6.24
C CYS A 175 5.71 27.28 6.81
N HIS A 176 6.02 26.05 6.40
CA HIS A 176 5.20 24.87 6.64
C HIS A 176 3.75 25.06 6.21
N LEU A 177 3.56 25.41 4.93
CA LEU A 177 2.24 25.34 4.30
C LEU A 177 1.72 23.91 4.43
N ASN A 178 0.57 23.72 5.07
CA ASN A 178 0.15 22.40 5.54
C ASN A 178 -1.34 22.09 5.35
N GLY A 179 -2.15 23.09 5.02
CA GLY A 179 -3.60 22.91 4.88
C GLY A 179 -4.15 23.59 3.64
N LEU A 180 -5.21 23.00 3.10
CA LEU A 180 -5.93 23.46 1.92
C LEU A 180 -7.42 23.24 2.13
N ALA A 181 -8.23 24.28 1.94
CA ALA A 181 -9.69 24.21 1.90
C ALA A 181 -10.19 24.59 0.51
N ILE A 182 -11.15 23.80 0.02
CA ILE A 182 -11.87 24.06 -1.21
C ILE A 182 -13.18 24.79 -0.86
N ARG A 183 -13.51 25.83 -1.62
CA ARG A 183 -14.79 26.54 -1.53
C ARG A 183 -15.22 26.92 -2.94
N ASP A 184 -16.51 26.75 -3.23
CA ASP A 184 -17.12 27.12 -4.51
C ASP A 184 -16.37 26.51 -5.72
N GLY A 185 -15.98 25.24 -5.60
CA GLY A 185 -15.33 24.48 -6.68
C GLY A 185 -13.89 24.88 -6.98
N LYS A 186 -13.18 25.53 -6.05
CA LYS A 186 -11.76 25.87 -6.24
C LYS A 186 -10.97 25.92 -4.92
N PRO A 187 -9.63 25.82 -4.96
CA PRO A 187 -8.78 26.15 -3.83
C PRO A 187 -9.11 27.57 -3.35
N LYS A 188 -9.37 27.73 -2.05
CA LYS A 188 -9.74 29.05 -1.52
C LYS A 188 -8.95 29.48 -0.29
N TYR A 189 -8.74 28.58 0.67
CA TYR A 189 -8.02 28.92 1.90
C TYR A 189 -6.88 27.96 2.16
N VAL A 190 -5.83 28.48 2.79
CA VAL A 190 -4.69 27.68 3.25
C VAL A 190 -4.28 28.04 4.66
N THR A 191 -3.63 27.10 5.32
CA THR A 191 -2.96 27.32 6.60
C THR A 191 -1.46 27.09 6.44
N ALA A 192 -0.68 27.83 7.22
CA ALA A 192 0.75 27.61 7.40
C ALA A 192 1.12 27.81 8.87
N LEU A 193 2.22 27.21 9.32
CA LEU A 193 2.66 27.33 10.72
C LEU A 193 3.46 28.61 11.01
N GLY A 194 3.86 29.37 9.98
CA GLY A 194 4.59 30.62 10.14
C GLY A 194 4.52 31.53 8.92
N GLU A 195 4.42 32.84 9.13
CA GLU A 195 4.63 33.87 8.10
C GLU A 195 6.13 34.15 7.94
N THR A 196 6.86 33.26 7.24
CA THR A 196 8.31 33.36 7.12
C THR A 196 8.83 32.77 5.81
N ASP A 197 9.87 33.43 5.28
CA ASP A 197 10.62 33.02 4.09
C ASP A 197 12.03 32.50 4.45
N THR A 198 12.25 32.17 5.72
CA THR A 198 13.51 31.57 6.18
C THR A 198 13.37 30.04 6.16
N PRO A 199 14.32 29.28 5.60
CA PRO A 199 14.33 27.82 5.69
C PRO A 199 14.11 27.33 7.13
N GLY A 200 13.02 26.59 7.35
CA GLY A 200 12.60 26.09 8.65
C GLY A 200 12.17 27.14 9.68
N GLY A 201 11.97 28.40 9.28
CA GLY A 201 11.73 29.53 10.18
C GLY A 201 10.48 29.39 11.05
N TRP A 202 9.46 28.68 10.56
CA TRP A 202 8.21 28.41 11.28
C TRP A 202 8.41 27.71 12.64
N ARG A 203 9.52 26.99 12.82
CA ARG A 203 9.81 26.24 14.06
C ARG A 203 9.98 27.13 15.29
N ASN A 204 10.39 28.38 15.08
CA ASN A 204 10.72 29.32 16.15
C ASN A 204 9.48 29.82 16.89
N ASP A 205 8.36 29.96 16.19
CA ASP A 205 7.09 30.47 16.73
C ASP A 205 5.92 29.54 16.40
N LYS A 206 6.12 28.22 16.36
CA LYS A 206 5.04 27.26 16.04
C LYS A 206 3.82 27.34 16.96
N ALA A 207 3.96 27.88 18.17
CA ALA A 207 2.88 27.99 19.16
C ALA A 207 1.88 29.13 18.85
N SER A 208 2.31 30.16 18.14
CA SER A 208 1.51 31.38 17.85
C SER A 208 1.76 32.00 16.47
N GLY A 209 2.68 31.50 15.68
CA GLY A 209 3.08 32.06 14.38
C GLY A 209 2.19 31.62 13.22
N GLY A 210 1.24 30.72 13.46
CA GLY A 210 0.38 30.16 12.43
C GLY A 210 -0.56 31.19 11.82
N ILE A 211 -0.87 30.98 10.55
CA ILE A 211 -1.70 31.88 9.74
C ILE A 211 -2.80 31.13 8.99
N LEU A 212 -3.84 31.87 8.66
CA LEU A 212 -4.87 31.50 7.70
C LEU A 212 -4.87 32.53 6.56
N MET A 213 -4.86 32.07 5.32
CA MET A 213 -4.80 32.94 4.14
C MET A 213 -5.92 32.64 3.15
N ASP A 214 -6.35 33.69 2.43
CA ASP A 214 -7.15 33.58 1.21
C ASP A 214 -6.22 33.52 -0.01
N ILE A 215 -6.46 32.55 -0.89
CA ILE A 215 -5.64 32.32 -2.09
C ILE A 215 -5.94 33.36 -3.18
N ASP A 216 -7.18 33.84 -3.29
CA ASP A 216 -7.57 34.75 -4.39
C ASP A 216 -7.06 36.18 -4.15
N SER A 217 -7.12 36.64 -2.89
CA SER A 217 -6.68 38.00 -2.52
C SER A 217 -5.24 38.07 -2.04
N ASP A 218 -4.60 36.92 -1.82
CA ASP A 218 -3.28 36.80 -1.22
C ASP A 218 -3.18 37.38 0.22
N GLU A 219 -4.33 37.64 0.85
CA GLU A 219 -4.40 38.26 2.18
C GLU A 219 -4.27 37.21 3.30
N ILE A 220 -3.52 37.59 4.33
CA ILE A 220 -3.51 36.87 5.61
C ILE A 220 -4.71 37.32 6.43
N LEU A 221 -5.71 36.44 6.51
CA LEU A 221 -6.98 36.67 7.20
C LEU A 221 -6.81 36.64 8.72
N LEU A 222 -6.04 35.67 9.22
CA LEU A 222 -5.77 35.50 10.65
C LEU A 222 -4.29 35.21 10.89
N ARG A 223 -3.78 35.70 12.02
CA ARG A 223 -2.45 35.43 12.59
C ARG A 223 -2.61 34.95 14.03
N GLY A 224 -1.54 34.49 14.66
CA GLY A 224 -1.62 34.10 16.08
C GLY A 224 -2.08 32.65 16.29
N LEU A 225 -2.27 31.88 15.21
CA LEU A 225 -2.88 30.55 15.30
C LEU A 225 -1.87 29.53 15.82
N SER A 226 -2.33 28.62 16.69
CA SER A 226 -1.46 27.60 17.27
C SER A 226 -1.45 26.33 16.43
N MET A 227 -0.43 26.20 15.57
CA MET A 227 -0.29 25.12 14.60
C MET A 227 -1.60 24.81 13.84
N PRO A 228 -2.12 25.73 13.02
CA PRO A 228 -3.38 25.53 12.31
C PRO A 228 -3.28 24.40 11.29
N HIS A 229 -4.21 23.46 11.29
CA HIS A 229 -4.26 22.31 10.38
C HIS A 229 -5.65 22.10 9.79
N SER A 230 -5.66 21.39 8.65
CA SER A 230 -6.84 20.76 8.06
C SER A 230 -8.02 21.73 7.89
N PRO A 231 -7.83 22.90 7.26
CA PRO A 231 -8.92 23.84 7.03
C PRO A 231 -9.96 23.20 6.11
N ARG A 232 -11.24 23.36 6.43
CA ARG A 232 -12.37 22.81 5.65
C ARG A 232 -13.50 23.82 5.58
N TRP A 233 -13.98 24.11 4.37
CA TRP A 233 -15.22 24.84 4.20
C TRP A 233 -16.39 23.86 4.32
N TYR A 234 -17.24 24.04 5.34
CA TYR A 234 -18.37 23.15 5.59
C TYR A 234 -19.49 23.91 6.29
N ASP A 235 -20.73 23.69 5.84
CA ASP A 235 -21.94 24.33 6.39
C ASP A 235 -21.84 25.86 6.48
N GLY A 236 -21.34 26.49 5.40
CA GLY A 236 -21.21 27.95 5.28
C GLY A 236 -20.13 28.59 6.15
N LYS A 237 -19.29 27.80 6.82
CA LYS A 237 -18.20 28.28 7.68
C LYS A 237 -16.87 27.65 7.29
N LEU A 238 -15.79 28.33 7.65
CA LEU A 238 -14.45 27.77 7.57
C LEU A 238 -14.07 27.16 8.92
N TRP A 239 -13.82 25.86 8.94
CA TRP A 239 -13.39 25.11 10.11
C TRP A 239 -11.88 24.91 10.05
N VAL A 240 -11.21 25.01 11.20
CA VAL A 240 -9.76 24.86 11.33
C VAL A 240 -9.45 24.13 12.64
N LEU A 241 -8.49 23.22 12.60
CA LEU A 241 -7.93 22.61 13.80
C LEU A 241 -6.79 23.48 14.34
N GLU A 242 -6.89 23.97 15.57
CA GLU A 242 -5.73 24.55 16.27
C GLU A 242 -5.02 23.44 17.04
N SER A 243 -4.17 22.70 16.33
CA SER A 243 -3.53 21.49 16.84
C SER A 243 -2.67 21.71 18.07
N GLY A 244 -2.03 22.88 18.18
CA GLY A 244 -1.25 23.28 19.34
C GLY A 244 -2.10 23.53 20.59
N ARG A 245 -3.41 23.75 20.44
CA ARG A 245 -4.40 23.87 21.53
C ARG A 245 -5.25 22.60 21.69
N GLY A 246 -5.23 21.72 20.70
CA GLY A 246 -6.08 20.54 20.62
C GLY A 246 -7.56 20.90 20.48
N SER A 247 -7.91 21.90 19.66
CA SER A 247 -9.29 22.36 19.48
C SER A 247 -9.79 22.27 18.04
N LEU A 248 -11.09 22.10 17.91
CA LEU A 248 -11.86 22.38 16.70
C LEU A 248 -12.39 23.81 16.81
N SER A 249 -12.05 24.64 15.84
CA SER A 249 -12.49 26.04 15.80
C SER A 249 -13.13 26.37 14.45
N CYS A 250 -13.95 27.42 14.39
CA CYS A 250 -14.49 27.94 13.14
C CYS A 250 -14.28 29.45 13.00
N TRP A 251 -14.22 29.93 11.77
CA TRP A 251 -14.21 31.33 11.40
C TRP A 251 -15.50 31.69 10.67
N ASP A 252 -16.14 32.78 11.10
CA ASP A 252 -17.41 33.25 10.55
C ASP A 252 -17.26 34.18 9.34
N GLY A 253 -16.03 34.50 8.93
CA GLY A 253 -15.73 35.37 7.80
C GLY A 253 -15.52 36.84 8.17
N SER A 254 -15.79 37.23 9.41
CA SER A 254 -15.75 38.63 9.86
C SER A 254 -14.96 38.84 11.15
N SER A 255 -14.83 37.80 11.99
CA SER A 255 -14.10 37.88 13.24
C SER A 255 -12.59 37.98 13.02
N GLN A 256 -11.89 38.68 13.92
CA GLN A 256 -10.42 38.73 13.95
C GLN A 256 -9.77 37.51 14.62
N ALA A 257 -10.57 36.53 15.03
CA ALA A 257 -10.11 35.33 15.73
C ALA A 257 -11.01 34.14 15.42
N LEU A 258 -10.45 32.94 15.57
CA LEU A 258 -11.23 31.71 15.53
C LEU A 258 -12.13 31.59 16.77
N VAL A 259 -13.34 31.07 16.58
CA VAL A 259 -14.23 30.68 17.67
C VAL A 259 -14.01 29.20 17.97
N SER A 260 -13.51 28.88 19.17
CA SER A 260 -13.34 27.49 19.61
C SER A 260 -14.69 26.85 19.89
N ILE A 261 -14.96 25.73 19.21
CA ILE A 261 -16.23 24.98 19.32
C ILE A 261 -16.06 23.78 20.25
N ALA A 262 -14.94 23.07 20.14
CA ALA A 262 -14.67 21.91 20.98
C ALA A 262 -13.19 21.84 21.36
N THR A 263 -12.92 21.35 22.57
CA THR A 263 -11.57 21.02 23.03
C THR A 263 -11.43 19.51 23.15
N LEU A 264 -10.38 18.99 22.53
CA LEU A 264 -10.11 17.56 22.41
C LEU A 264 -8.88 17.17 23.26
N PRO A 265 -8.75 15.88 23.62
CA PRO A 265 -7.70 15.40 24.50
C PRO A 265 -6.45 14.94 23.72
N GLY A 266 -6.07 15.63 22.64
CA GLY A 266 -4.89 15.26 21.86
C GLY A 266 -4.52 16.30 20.81
N PHE A 267 -3.39 16.07 20.13
CA PHE A 267 -2.97 16.92 19.02
C PHE A 267 -3.87 16.64 17.81
N THR A 268 -4.70 17.61 17.45
CA THR A 268 -5.73 17.42 16.40
C THR A 268 -5.10 17.47 15.01
N ARG A 269 -5.47 16.55 14.14
CA ARG A 269 -5.01 16.53 12.75
C ARG A 269 -5.93 15.67 11.88
N GLY A 270 -6.21 16.11 10.66
CA GLY A 270 -7.21 15.46 9.81
C GLY A 270 -8.61 15.83 10.27
N LEU A 271 -9.38 16.40 9.35
CA LEU A 271 -10.73 16.87 9.59
C LEU A 271 -11.59 16.57 8.37
N ASP A 272 -12.72 15.93 8.61
CA ASP A 272 -13.76 15.75 7.60
C ASP A 272 -15.14 15.72 8.27
N PHE A 273 -16.22 15.86 7.50
CA PHE A 273 -17.56 16.03 8.02
C PHE A 273 -18.57 15.08 7.37
N CYS A 274 -19.59 14.70 8.13
CA CYS A 274 -20.79 14.06 7.59
C CYS A 274 -22.01 14.43 8.45
N GLY A 275 -22.99 15.08 7.82
CA GLY A 275 -24.14 15.62 8.54
C GLY A 275 -23.70 16.66 9.59
N PRO A 276 -24.18 16.60 10.84
CA PRO A 276 -23.79 17.53 11.89
C PRO A 276 -22.48 17.14 12.61
N TYR A 277 -21.74 16.13 12.10
CA TYR A 277 -20.61 15.56 12.82
C TYR A 277 -19.27 15.86 12.14
N ALA A 278 -18.31 16.31 12.93
CA ALA A 278 -16.91 16.43 12.56
C ALA A 278 -16.15 15.18 13.03
N PHE A 279 -15.38 14.58 12.13
CA PHE A 279 -14.48 13.46 12.39
C PHE A 279 -13.04 13.98 12.44
N ILE A 280 -12.41 13.85 13.61
CA ILE A 280 -11.16 14.53 13.91
C ILE A 280 -10.14 13.49 14.36
N GLY A 281 -9.00 13.45 13.68
CA GLY A 281 -7.88 12.62 14.09
C GLY A 281 -7.13 13.24 15.27
N LEU A 282 -6.70 12.42 16.21
CA LEU A 282 -5.82 12.79 17.30
C LEU A 282 -4.52 12.02 17.19
N SER A 283 -3.42 12.71 17.46
CA SER A 283 -2.07 12.15 17.55
C SER A 283 -1.50 12.28 18.95
N GLN A 284 -0.66 11.31 19.34
CA GLN A 284 0.02 11.36 20.63
C GLN A 284 1.02 12.51 20.64
N ILE A 285 0.99 13.28 21.72
CA ILE A 285 2.01 14.29 22.00
C ILE A 285 3.29 13.57 22.42
N ARG A 286 4.42 13.91 21.79
CA ARG A 286 5.73 13.33 22.10
C ARG A 286 6.69 14.40 22.59
N GLU A 287 7.63 14.02 23.46
CA GLU A 287 8.76 14.87 23.82
C GLU A 287 9.73 14.98 22.63
N SER A 288 9.39 15.85 21.69
CA SER A 288 10.21 16.20 20.54
C SER A 288 10.22 17.71 20.34
N ALA A 289 11.21 18.22 19.62
CA ALA A 289 11.33 19.65 19.31
C ALA A 289 10.10 20.24 18.59
N VAL A 290 9.26 19.40 17.97
CA VAL A 290 8.03 19.82 17.29
C VAL A 290 6.88 20.08 18.26
N PHE A 291 6.82 19.37 19.40
CA PHE A 291 5.73 19.55 20.38
C PHE A 291 6.15 20.37 21.60
N SER A 292 7.43 20.71 21.75
CA SER A 292 7.89 21.55 22.86
C SER A 292 7.29 22.96 22.79
N GLY A 293 6.77 23.43 23.93
CA GLY A 293 6.23 24.78 24.10
C GLY A 293 4.79 24.99 23.62
N LEU A 294 4.05 23.92 23.30
CA LEU A 294 2.65 24.04 22.86
C LEU A 294 1.69 24.22 24.05
N PRO A 295 0.62 25.02 23.92
CA PRO A 295 -0.39 25.17 24.98
C PRO A 295 -0.95 23.83 25.47
N LEU A 296 -1.15 22.88 24.56
CA LEU A 296 -1.69 21.56 24.86
C LEU A 296 -0.82 20.73 25.83
N THR A 297 0.51 20.86 25.79
CA THR A 297 1.42 20.08 26.66
C THR A 297 1.30 20.45 28.13
N GLN A 298 0.73 21.62 28.42
CA GLN A 298 0.49 22.07 29.80
C GLN A 298 -0.76 21.42 30.40
N ARG A 299 -1.69 20.95 29.56
CA ARG A 299 -3.00 20.43 29.97
C ARG A 299 -3.07 18.91 29.96
N LEU A 300 -2.33 18.24 29.08
CA LEU A 300 -2.46 16.81 28.84
C LEU A 300 -1.20 16.04 29.22
N THR A 301 -1.41 14.96 29.96
CA THR A 301 -0.38 13.98 30.34
C THR A 301 -0.53 12.65 29.60
N GLU A 302 -1.74 12.35 29.11
CA GLU A 302 -2.05 11.09 28.42
C GLU A 302 -1.67 11.12 26.94
N ARG A 303 -1.19 9.98 26.45
CA ARG A 303 -0.85 9.78 25.03
C ARG A 303 -2.05 9.18 24.29
N ILE A 304 -2.84 10.05 23.67
CA ILE A 304 -4.05 9.65 22.94
C ILE A 304 -3.84 9.69 21.43
N CYS A 305 -4.24 8.63 20.74
CA CYS A 305 -4.30 8.57 19.28
C CYS A 305 -5.57 7.84 18.83
N GLY A 306 -6.25 8.36 17.80
CA GLY A 306 -7.51 7.81 17.33
C GLY A 306 -8.44 8.88 16.74
N VAL A 307 -9.68 8.53 16.41
CA VAL A 307 -10.65 9.45 15.79
C VAL A 307 -11.74 9.81 16.79
N TRP A 308 -12.01 11.10 16.92
CA TRP A 308 -13.06 11.68 17.76
C TRP A 308 -14.18 12.23 16.87
N VAL A 309 -15.42 12.07 17.33
CA VAL A 309 -16.62 12.57 16.67
C VAL A 309 -17.22 13.69 17.52
N VAL A 310 -17.29 14.88 16.95
CA VAL A 310 -17.85 16.08 17.59
C VAL A 310 -19.12 16.51 16.88
N ASP A 311 -20.20 16.76 17.63
CA ASP A 311 -21.38 17.42 17.10
C ASP A 311 -21.13 18.93 16.98
N ILE A 312 -21.11 19.43 15.75
CA ILE A 312 -20.68 20.80 15.47
C ILE A 312 -21.69 21.86 15.92
N ARG A 313 -22.91 21.44 16.30
CA ARG A 313 -23.98 22.34 16.73
C ARG A 313 -23.79 22.81 18.17
N ASN A 314 -23.19 21.97 19.01
CA ASN A 314 -23.01 22.24 20.44
C ASN A 314 -21.57 22.02 20.94
N GLY A 315 -20.69 21.44 20.12
CA GLY A 315 -19.28 21.18 20.46
C GLY A 315 -19.05 19.93 21.31
N GLU A 316 -20.07 19.10 21.53
CA GLU A 316 -19.95 17.90 22.35
C GLU A 316 -19.24 16.77 21.60
N THR A 317 -18.31 16.10 22.29
CA THR A 317 -17.75 14.83 21.81
C THR A 317 -18.75 13.71 22.08
N ILE A 318 -19.28 13.10 21.02
CA ILE A 318 -20.32 12.07 21.13
C ILE A 318 -19.78 10.64 20.97
N ALA A 319 -18.61 10.48 20.35
CA ALA A 319 -18.00 9.18 20.12
C ALA A 319 -16.49 9.26 19.91
N PHE A 320 -15.80 8.14 20.11
CA PHE A 320 -14.39 8.01 19.75
C PHE A 320 -14.02 6.57 19.41
N LEU A 321 -12.93 6.43 18.67
CA LEU A 321 -12.12 5.22 18.56
C LEU A 321 -10.67 5.59 18.90
N LYS A 322 -10.05 4.87 19.83
CA LYS A 322 -8.70 5.07 20.35
C LYS A 322 -7.83 3.86 20.04
N PHE A 323 -6.63 4.06 19.49
CA PHE A 323 -5.63 3.02 19.29
C PHE A 323 -4.80 2.80 20.56
N GLU A 324 -4.39 1.55 20.82
CA GLU A 324 -3.65 1.20 22.05
C GLU A 324 -2.12 1.34 21.89
N GLU A 325 -1.48 0.67 20.92
CA GLU A 325 -0.01 0.62 20.87
C GLU A 325 0.59 0.77 19.46
N ALA A 326 -0.08 0.28 18.42
CA ALA A 326 0.49 0.20 17.07
C ALA A 326 0.37 1.48 16.23
N VAL A 327 -0.59 2.36 16.55
CA VAL A 327 -0.80 3.64 15.86
C VAL A 327 -0.78 4.75 16.88
N GLN A 328 0.21 5.61 16.77
CA GLN A 328 0.46 6.72 17.71
C GLN A 328 0.21 8.08 17.07
N GLU A 329 -0.09 8.12 15.78
CA GLU A 329 -0.26 9.33 15.00
C GLU A 329 -1.30 9.07 13.92
N ILE A 330 -2.24 10.01 13.78
CA ILE A 330 -3.15 10.15 12.65
C ILE A 330 -2.76 11.41 11.91
N PHE A 331 -2.60 11.27 10.61
CA PHE A 331 -2.18 12.38 9.75
C PHE A 331 -3.37 13.05 9.06
N ALA A 332 -4.22 12.26 8.41
CA ALA A 332 -5.43 12.73 7.76
C ALA A 332 -6.61 11.81 8.09
N VAL A 333 -7.81 12.38 8.02
CA VAL A 333 -9.10 11.68 8.16
C VAL A 333 -9.93 12.03 6.94
N SER A 334 -10.53 11.03 6.31
CA SER A 334 -11.52 11.23 5.25
C SER A 334 -12.70 10.30 5.45
N VAL A 335 -13.91 10.84 5.28
CA VAL A 335 -15.17 10.10 5.28
C VAL A 335 -15.37 9.47 3.90
N LEU A 336 -15.93 8.26 3.86
CA LEU A 336 -16.45 7.61 2.66
C LEU A 336 -17.99 7.60 2.70
N PRO A 337 -18.67 8.60 2.11
CA PRO A 337 -20.12 8.69 2.17
C PRO A 337 -20.80 7.58 1.36
N GLY A 338 -21.76 6.89 1.97
CA GLY A 338 -22.51 5.81 1.29
C GLY A 338 -21.74 4.52 1.07
N ILE A 339 -20.55 4.39 1.68
CA ILE A 339 -19.75 3.16 1.64
C ILE A 339 -19.54 2.70 3.09
N ARG A 340 -20.07 1.53 3.45
CA ARG A 340 -20.06 1.03 4.83
C ARG A 340 -18.92 0.05 5.09
N PHE A 341 -18.55 -0.74 4.10
CA PHE A 341 -17.56 -1.79 4.25
C PHE A 341 -16.61 -1.84 3.03
N PRO A 342 -15.75 -0.82 2.85
CA PRO A 342 -14.83 -0.74 1.72
C PRO A 342 -13.61 -1.61 1.92
N GLU A 343 -13.12 -2.23 0.86
CA GLU A 343 -11.79 -2.83 0.82
C GLU A 343 -10.79 -1.92 0.10
N LEU A 344 -9.58 -1.81 0.64
CA LEU A 344 -8.42 -1.24 -0.07
C LEU A 344 -7.55 -2.40 -0.52
N THR A 345 -7.30 -2.57 -1.82
CA THR A 345 -6.43 -3.66 -2.28
C THR A 345 -4.97 -3.38 -1.98
N GLU A 346 -4.22 -4.42 -1.60
CA GLU A 346 -2.77 -4.35 -1.52
C GLU A 346 -2.14 -4.27 -2.90
N TRP A 347 -0.99 -3.58 -3.01
CA TRP A 347 -0.15 -3.70 -4.19
C TRP A 347 0.60 -5.03 -4.16
N SER A 348 0.17 -5.99 -4.97
CA SER A 348 0.94 -7.19 -5.27
C SER A 348 1.09 -7.40 -6.77
N PRO A 349 2.25 -7.84 -7.28
CA PRO A 349 2.43 -8.15 -8.70
C PRO A 349 1.39 -9.14 -9.22
N GLU A 350 0.96 -10.11 -8.41
CA GLU A 350 -0.02 -11.12 -8.77
C GLU A 350 -1.42 -10.51 -8.92
N LEU A 351 -1.84 -9.69 -7.96
CA LEU A 351 -3.15 -9.04 -8.01
C LEU A 351 -3.19 -7.98 -9.12
N MET A 352 -2.16 -7.15 -9.23
CA MET A 352 -2.08 -6.11 -10.27
C MET A 352 -1.93 -6.71 -11.67
N GLY A 353 -1.20 -7.81 -11.81
CA GLY A 353 -1.02 -8.52 -13.08
C GLY A 353 -2.28 -9.19 -13.60
N SER A 354 -3.29 -9.39 -12.76
CA SER A 354 -4.57 -10.04 -13.13
C SER A 354 -5.80 -9.13 -12.99
N SER A 355 -5.62 -7.90 -12.49
CA SER A 355 -6.72 -6.95 -12.27
C SER A 355 -6.84 -5.95 -13.42
N TYR A 356 -7.84 -6.17 -14.27
CA TYR A 356 -8.14 -5.29 -15.40
C TYR A 356 -9.46 -4.56 -15.18
N VAL A 357 -9.48 -3.26 -15.50
CA VAL A 357 -10.68 -2.43 -15.55
C VAL A 357 -10.80 -1.93 -16.97
N LEU A 358 -11.92 -2.22 -17.63
CA LEU A 358 -12.18 -1.88 -19.02
C LEU A 358 -13.46 -1.03 -19.11
N PRO A 359 -13.59 -0.16 -20.12
CA PRO A 359 -14.85 0.51 -20.43
C PRO A 359 -15.96 -0.51 -20.72
N ASN A 360 -17.21 -0.12 -20.44
CA ASN A 360 -18.38 -0.98 -20.63
C ASN A 360 -18.52 -1.50 -22.07
N GLU A 361 -18.20 -0.69 -23.09
CA GLU A 361 -18.28 -1.15 -24.49
C GLU A 361 -17.26 -2.26 -24.80
N ALA A 362 -16.09 -2.22 -24.16
CA ALA A 362 -15.08 -3.25 -24.30
C ALA A 362 -15.47 -4.53 -23.53
N LEU A 363 -16.06 -4.40 -22.34
CA LEU A 363 -16.49 -5.53 -21.50
C LEU A 363 -17.45 -6.47 -22.23
N VAL A 364 -18.35 -5.95 -23.07
CA VAL A 364 -19.30 -6.77 -23.88
C VAL A 364 -18.57 -7.79 -24.77
N ASN A 365 -17.36 -7.45 -25.21
CA ASN A 365 -16.55 -8.29 -26.08
C ASN A 365 -15.38 -8.97 -25.34
N THR A 366 -15.41 -8.97 -24.00
CA THR A 366 -14.41 -9.71 -23.22
C THR A 366 -14.79 -11.16 -23.06
N VAL A 367 -13.90 -12.05 -23.48
CA VAL A 367 -13.99 -13.47 -23.12
C VAL A 367 -13.51 -13.58 -21.68
N GLN A 368 -14.43 -13.89 -20.77
CA GLN A 368 -14.05 -14.33 -19.43
C GLN A 368 -13.42 -15.72 -19.58
N PRO A 369 -12.15 -15.91 -19.19
CA PRO A 369 -11.55 -17.23 -19.19
C PRO A 369 -12.47 -18.19 -18.43
N SER A 370 -12.80 -19.35 -19.01
CA SER A 370 -13.44 -20.41 -18.23
C SER A 370 -12.57 -20.72 -17.01
N ALA A 371 -13.18 -21.13 -15.89
CA ALA A 371 -12.50 -21.31 -14.58
C ALA A 371 -11.21 -22.14 -14.60
N ASN A 372 -10.95 -22.91 -15.66
CA ASN A 372 -9.78 -23.78 -15.82
C ASN A 372 -8.84 -23.30 -16.96
N TRP A 373 -8.55 -22.00 -17.06
CA TRP A 373 -7.45 -21.56 -17.91
C TRP A 373 -6.12 -21.75 -17.16
N GLU A 374 -5.36 -22.74 -17.58
CA GLU A 374 -4.11 -23.16 -16.96
C GLU A 374 -2.95 -22.93 -17.94
N PHE A 375 -1.89 -22.25 -17.50
CA PHE A 375 -0.68 -22.06 -18.30
C PHE A 375 0.38 -23.09 -17.92
N ALA A 376 1.00 -23.73 -18.92
CA ALA A 376 2.07 -24.70 -18.70
C ALA A 376 3.22 -24.11 -17.85
N GLU A 377 3.58 -22.85 -18.09
CA GLU A 377 4.64 -22.13 -17.37
C GLU A 377 4.36 -21.99 -15.86
N THR A 378 3.08 -21.85 -15.46
CA THR A 378 2.68 -21.79 -14.04
C THR A 378 3.08 -23.08 -13.33
N TYR A 379 2.76 -24.23 -13.92
CA TYR A 379 3.09 -25.54 -13.36
C TYR A 379 4.59 -25.84 -13.41
N PHE A 380 5.30 -25.34 -14.43
CA PHE A 380 6.77 -25.42 -14.47
C PHE A 380 7.40 -24.65 -13.29
N THR A 381 6.94 -23.43 -13.04
CA THR A 381 7.42 -22.60 -11.92
C THR A 381 7.09 -23.23 -10.57
N GLN A 382 5.87 -23.75 -10.42
CA GLN A 382 5.44 -24.50 -9.24
C GLN A 382 6.33 -25.73 -9.01
N GLY A 383 6.58 -26.53 -10.05
CA GLY A 383 7.45 -27.70 -9.99
C GLY A 383 8.87 -27.36 -9.53
N ASN A 384 9.45 -26.27 -10.05
CA ASN A 384 10.76 -25.78 -9.62
C ASN A 384 10.76 -25.30 -8.15
N GLY A 385 9.68 -24.67 -7.69
CA GLY A 385 9.50 -24.28 -6.30
C GLY A 385 9.45 -25.48 -5.36
N LEU A 386 8.63 -26.48 -5.69
CA LEU A 386 8.46 -27.72 -4.92
C LEU A 386 9.75 -28.55 -4.89
N HIS A 387 10.48 -28.62 -6.01
CA HIS A 387 11.78 -29.29 -6.08
C HIS A 387 12.79 -28.64 -5.13
N ARG A 388 12.89 -27.29 -5.10
CA ARG A 388 13.76 -26.58 -4.14
C ARG A 388 13.40 -26.83 -2.68
N GLN A 389 12.15 -27.19 -2.39
CA GLN A 389 11.67 -27.55 -1.04
C GLN A 389 11.85 -29.04 -0.71
N GLY A 390 12.39 -29.85 -1.64
CA GLY A 390 12.53 -31.30 -1.48
C GLY A 390 11.23 -32.09 -1.64
N LYS A 391 10.14 -31.46 -2.07
CA LYS A 391 8.83 -32.08 -2.29
C LYS A 391 8.76 -32.75 -3.67
N LEU A 392 9.54 -33.81 -3.86
CA LEU A 392 9.80 -34.40 -5.18
C LEU A 392 8.55 -34.97 -5.87
N SER A 393 7.65 -35.64 -5.13
CA SER A 393 6.41 -36.19 -5.70
C SER A 393 5.45 -35.09 -6.17
N GLU A 394 5.32 -34.00 -5.41
CA GLU A 394 4.50 -32.84 -5.81
C GLU A 394 5.12 -32.11 -7.01
N ALA A 395 6.46 -32.03 -7.07
CA ALA A 395 7.16 -31.45 -8.21
C ALA A 395 6.93 -32.25 -9.51
N ILE A 396 6.96 -33.59 -9.44
CA ILE A 396 6.62 -34.46 -10.58
C ILE A 396 5.19 -34.19 -11.05
N ALA A 397 4.22 -34.11 -10.13
CA ALA A 397 2.83 -33.85 -10.48
C ALA A 397 2.68 -32.50 -11.22
N ALA A 398 3.38 -31.47 -10.74
CA ALA A 398 3.41 -30.17 -11.40
C ALA A 398 4.06 -30.23 -12.79
N PHE A 399 5.22 -30.87 -12.95
CA PHE A 399 5.85 -30.99 -14.28
C PHE A 399 5.03 -31.83 -15.28
N ARG A 400 4.35 -32.89 -14.83
CA ARG A 400 3.41 -33.64 -15.69
C ARG A 400 2.25 -32.76 -16.14
N LYS A 401 1.65 -32.01 -15.23
CA LYS A 401 0.59 -31.06 -15.56
C LYS A 401 1.04 -29.97 -16.54
N CYS A 402 2.27 -29.47 -16.41
CA CYS A 402 2.89 -28.59 -17.38
C CYS A 402 2.94 -29.23 -18.78
N LEU A 403 3.36 -30.48 -18.87
CA LEU A 403 3.47 -31.22 -20.13
C LEU A 403 2.11 -31.65 -20.71
N ASP A 404 1.08 -31.84 -19.88
CA ASP A 404 -0.29 -32.07 -20.34
C ASP A 404 -0.85 -30.83 -21.06
N LEU A 405 -0.52 -29.64 -20.56
CA LEU A 405 -0.92 -28.35 -21.15
C LEU A 405 -0.07 -27.98 -22.36
N GLN A 406 1.24 -28.23 -22.30
CA GLN A 406 2.16 -27.99 -23.40
C GLN A 406 3.15 -29.15 -23.54
N PRO A 407 2.82 -30.16 -24.37
CA PRO A 407 3.67 -31.33 -24.57
C PRO A 407 5.07 -31.00 -25.09
N THR A 408 5.31 -29.83 -25.67
CA THR A 408 6.62 -29.42 -26.21
C THR A 408 7.48 -28.65 -25.19
N TYR A 409 7.04 -28.49 -23.94
CA TYR A 409 7.76 -27.71 -22.91
C TYR A 409 9.03 -28.44 -22.43
N LEU A 410 10.12 -28.31 -23.17
CA LEU A 410 11.37 -29.05 -22.95
C LEU A 410 11.99 -28.90 -21.56
N PRO A 411 12.06 -27.70 -20.95
CA PRO A 411 12.63 -27.56 -19.61
C PRO A 411 11.89 -28.38 -18.53
N ALA A 412 10.56 -28.47 -18.61
CA ALA A 412 9.75 -29.26 -17.69
C ALA A 412 10.00 -30.76 -17.89
N ARG A 413 10.12 -31.20 -19.16
CA ARG A 413 10.46 -32.59 -19.50
C ARG A 413 11.84 -32.97 -18.98
N TYR A 414 12.84 -32.12 -19.15
CA TYR A 414 14.18 -32.36 -18.62
C TYR A 414 14.18 -32.47 -17.08
N ASN A 415 13.56 -31.51 -16.38
CA ASN A 415 13.48 -31.54 -14.92
C ASN A 415 12.71 -32.75 -14.39
N LEU A 416 11.63 -33.16 -15.07
CA LEU A 416 10.92 -34.40 -14.76
C LEU A 416 11.85 -35.61 -14.89
N GLY A 417 12.58 -35.73 -16.00
CA GLY A 417 13.51 -36.84 -16.23
C GLY A 417 14.61 -36.95 -15.19
N VAL A 418 15.14 -35.81 -14.72
CA VAL A 418 16.14 -35.78 -13.63
C VAL A 418 15.54 -36.29 -12.32
N ILE A 419 14.41 -35.73 -11.88
CA ILE A 419 13.78 -36.11 -10.60
C ILE A 419 13.34 -37.57 -10.59
N LEU A 420 12.81 -38.08 -11.71
CA LEU A 420 12.48 -39.50 -11.86
C LEU A 420 13.73 -40.39 -11.66
N GLY A 421 14.88 -39.97 -12.19
CA GLY A 421 16.16 -40.65 -12.00
C GLY A 421 16.60 -40.65 -10.53
N ASP A 422 16.48 -39.51 -9.84
CA ASP A 422 16.84 -39.37 -8.43
C ASP A 422 15.95 -40.23 -7.50
N LEU A 423 14.68 -40.41 -7.86
CA LEU A 423 13.74 -41.29 -7.13
C LEU A 423 13.85 -42.78 -7.50
N GLY A 424 14.74 -43.14 -8.42
CA GLY A 424 14.93 -44.52 -8.85
C GLY A 424 13.91 -45.03 -9.88
N GLN A 425 13.08 -44.15 -10.44
CA GLN A 425 12.12 -44.47 -11.50
C GLN A 425 12.81 -44.47 -12.88
N TYR A 426 13.82 -45.34 -13.02
CA TYR A 426 14.81 -45.26 -14.09
C TYR A 426 14.24 -45.49 -15.51
N GLU A 427 13.23 -46.35 -15.67
CA GLU A 427 12.62 -46.63 -16.98
C GLU A 427 11.86 -45.40 -17.54
N GLU A 428 11.11 -44.71 -16.67
CA GLU A 428 10.41 -43.49 -17.04
C GLU A 428 11.40 -42.32 -17.25
N ALA A 429 12.42 -42.23 -16.39
CA ALA A 429 13.50 -41.25 -16.52
C ALA A 429 14.23 -41.38 -17.88
N GLU A 430 14.60 -42.62 -18.26
CA GLU A 430 15.23 -42.92 -19.54
C GLU A 430 14.37 -42.46 -20.71
N THR A 431 13.09 -42.85 -20.71
CA THR A 431 12.14 -42.48 -21.78
C THR A 431 12.02 -40.96 -21.90
N THR A 432 11.89 -40.28 -20.75
CA THR A 432 11.73 -38.83 -20.67
C THR A 432 12.97 -38.09 -21.16
N LEU A 433 14.17 -38.50 -20.73
CA LEU A 433 15.44 -37.88 -21.14
C LEU A 433 15.77 -38.16 -22.61
N LYS A 434 15.44 -39.33 -23.13
CA LYS A 434 15.55 -39.63 -24.57
C LYS A 434 14.69 -38.68 -25.41
N GLN A 435 13.48 -38.35 -24.97
CA GLN A 435 12.63 -37.37 -25.65
C GLN A 435 13.24 -35.96 -25.63
N VAL A 436 13.91 -35.57 -24.55
CA VAL A 436 14.65 -34.29 -24.49
C VAL A 436 15.78 -34.29 -25.52
N ILE A 437 16.61 -35.35 -25.57
CA ILE A 437 17.73 -35.46 -26.51
C ILE A 437 17.24 -35.57 -27.97
N ALA A 438 16.10 -36.21 -28.21
CA ALA A 438 15.51 -36.29 -29.54
C ALA A 438 15.05 -34.91 -30.05
N ALA A 439 14.50 -34.08 -29.17
CA ALA A 439 14.10 -32.71 -29.50
C ALA A 439 15.30 -31.75 -29.57
N GLU A 440 16.30 -31.93 -28.70
CA GLU A 440 17.52 -31.13 -28.63
C GLU A 440 18.76 -32.03 -28.58
N ALA A 441 19.27 -32.40 -29.76
CA ALA A 441 20.37 -33.35 -29.91
C ALA A 441 21.69 -32.91 -29.25
N ARG A 442 21.83 -31.60 -28.95
CA ARG A 442 23.00 -30.96 -28.31
C ARG A 442 22.73 -30.53 -26.86
N HIS A 443 21.84 -31.23 -26.14
CA HIS A 443 21.61 -30.98 -24.71
C HIS A 443 22.57 -31.81 -23.83
N ALA A 444 23.67 -31.19 -23.40
CA ALA A 444 24.73 -31.88 -22.65
C ALA A 444 24.24 -32.42 -21.30
N GLU A 445 23.44 -31.66 -20.57
CA GLU A 445 22.89 -32.02 -19.26
C GLU A 445 21.94 -33.23 -19.36
N ALA A 446 21.07 -33.27 -20.36
CA ALA A 446 20.20 -34.42 -20.61
C ALA A 446 21.02 -35.69 -20.93
N CYS A 447 22.09 -35.58 -21.72
CA CYS A 447 23.01 -36.69 -21.98
C CYS A 447 23.68 -37.17 -20.67
N ASN A 448 24.19 -36.25 -19.85
CA ASN A 448 24.78 -36.61 -18.55
C ASN A 448 23.76 -37.29 -17.62
N SER A 449 22.55 -36.75 -17.51
CA SER A 449 21.48 -37.32 -16.68
C SER A 449 21.03 -38.69 -17.18
N LEU A 450 20.97 -38.91 -18.51
CA LEU A 450 20.69 -40.22 -19.08
C LEU A 450 21.82 -41.23 -18.79
N GLY A 451 23.07 -40.78 -18.85
CA GLY A 451 24.23 -41.58 -18.44
C GLY A 451 24.15 -42.02 -16.98
N PHE A 452 23.68 -41.14 -16.09
CA PHE A 452 23.44 -41.46 -14.68
C PHE A 452 22.36 -42.54 -14.52
N VAL A 453 21.24 -42.41 -15.24
CA VAL A 453 20.16 -43.41 -15.23
C VAL A 453 20.68 -44.78 -15.68
N TYR A 454 21.43 -44.84 -16.79
CA TYR A 454 22.04 -46.09 -17.26
C TYR A 454 23.05 -46.70 -16.27
N SER A 455 23.87 -45.86 -15.63
CA SER A 455 24.81 -46.30 -14.59
C SER A 455 24.08 -46.97 -13.42
N LYS A 456 22.94 -46.41 -12.98
CA LYS A 456 22.12 -47.01 -11.91
C LYS A 456 21.45 -48.32 -12.32
N GLN A 457 21.12 -48.46 -13.60
CA GLN A 457 20.63 -49.72 -14.19
C GLN A 457 21.75 -50.72 -14.53
N GLN A 458 23.02 -50.42 -14.20
CA GLN A 458 24.19 -51.24 -14.54
C GLN A 458 24.42 -51.44 -16.05
N ARG A 459 23.88 -50.56 -16.88
CA ARG A 459 24.08 -50.52 -18.34
C ARG A 459 25.32 -49.69 -18.66
N TRP A 460 26.48 -50.24 -18.29
CA TRP A 460 27.75 -49.51 -18.22
C TRP A 460 28.19 -48.91 -19.55
N GLU A 461 28.05 -49.64 -20.65
CA GLU A 461 28.46 -49.18 -21.99
C GLU A 461 27.61 -48.00 -22.48
N GLU A 462 26.31 -48.06 -22.25
CA GLU A 462 25.39 -46.98 -22.61
C GLU A 462 25.62 -45.75 -21.74
N ALA A 463 25.92 -45.93 -20.44
CA ALA A 463 26.30 -44.85 -19.54
C ALA A 463 27.56 -44.13 -20.04
N ILE A 464 28.61 -44.87 -20.37
CA ILE A 464 29.87 -44.35 -20.93
C ILE A 464 29.59 -43.54 -22.20
N ALA A 465 28.82 -44.09 -23.14
CA ALA A 465 28.51 -43.42 -24.40
C ALA A 465 27.78 -42.08 -24.18
N GLN A 466 26.83 -42.01 -23.24
CA GLN A 466 26.12 -40.77 -22.94
C GLN A 466 26.99 -39.73 -22.22
N TYR A 467 27.87 -40.15 -21.30
CA TYR A 467 28.82 -39.23 -20.67
C TYR A 467 29.84 -38.68 -21.68
N GLN A 468 30.35 -39.52 -22.57
CA GLN A 468 31.22 -39.09 -23.67
C GLN A 468 30.52 -38.08 -24.57
N ARG A 469 29.28 -38.36 -24.98
CA ARG A 469 28.46 -37.42 -25.77
C ARG A 469 28.23 -36.10 -25.03
N ALA A 470 27.98 -36.11 -23.73
CA ALA A 470 27.85 -34.89 -22.93
C ALA A 470 29.15 -34.06 -22.92
N ILE A 471 30.31 -34.71 -22.87
CA ILE A 471 31.64 -34.07 -22.94
C ILE A 471 31.94 -33.56 -24.35
N GLU A 472 31.56 -34.30 -25.41
CA GLU A 472 31.70 -33.82 -26.79
C GLU A 472 30.89 -32.55 -27.04
N ILE A 473 29.66 -32.50 -26.52
CA ILE A 473 28.80 -31.31 -26.60
C ILE A 473 29.37 -30.16 -25.76
N ARG A 474 29.86 -30.45 -24.54
CA ARG A 474 30.43 -29.48 -23.60
C ARG A 474 31.76 -30.01 -23.01
N PRO A 475 32.92 -29.68 -23.62
CA PRO A 475 34.22 -30.23 -23.20
C PRO A 475 34.58 -30.00 -21.74
N ASN A 476 34.16 -28.87 -21.15
CA ASN A 476 34.43 -28.50 -19.76
C ASN A 476 33.33 -28.94 -18.78
N PHE A 477 32.50 -29.94 -19.12
CA PHE A 477 31.43 -30.39 -18.25
C PHE A 477 31.94 -31.31 -17.13
N ALA A 478 32.38 -30.71 -16.02
CA ALA A 478 33.03 -31.39 -14.90
C ALA A 478 32.25 -32.60 -14.36
N ASN A 479 30.93 -32.48 -14.21
CA ASN A 479 30.08 -33.58 -13.72
C ASN A 479 30.12 -34.80 -14.65
N ALA A 480 30.03 -34.59 -15.96
CA ALA A 480 30.10 -35.68 -16.94
C ALA A 480 31.50 -36.34 -16.96
N GLN A 481 32.57 -35.55 -16.85
CA GLN A 481 33.94 -36.08 -16.75
C GLN A 481 34.14 -36.92 -15.48
N GLN A 482 33.63 -36.45 -14.34
CA GLN A 482 33.71 -37.17 -13.08
C GLN A 482 32.91 -38.47 -13.13
N ASN A 483 31.67 -38.42 -13.62
CA ASN A 483 30.82 -39.59 -13.76
C ASN A 483 31.43 -40.63 -14.72
N LEU A 484 32.03 -40.20 -15.83
CA LEU A 484 32.77 -41.08 -16.74
C LEU A 484 33.99 -41.73 -16.06
N ARG A 485 34.77 -40.99 -15.27
CA ARG A 485 35.90 -41.57 -14.53
C ARG A 485 35.44 -42.63 -13.52
N LEU A 486 34.38 -42.33 -12.77
CA LEU A 486 33.82 -43.26 -11.77
C LEU A 486 33.32 -44.54 -12.43
N ILE A 487 32.61 -44.43 -13.56
CA ILE A 487 32.04 -45.60 -14.23
C ILE A 487 33.12 -46.49 -14.85
N LEU A 488 34.18 -45.90 -15.41
CA LEU A 488 35.31 -46.64 -15.98
C LEU A 488 36.08 -47.40 -14.89
N ALA A 489 36.36 -46.77 -13.75
CA ALA A 489 37.02 -47.43 -12.62
C ALA A 489 36.19 -48.60 -12.06
N GLN A 490 34.86 -48.45 -12.03
CA GLN A 490 33.96 -49.52 -11.60
C GLN A 490 33.92 -50.68 -12.60
N GLN A 491 33.99 -50.40 -13.90
CA GLN A 491 34.04 -51.42 -14.94
C GLN A 491 35.37 -52.19 -14.94
N GLU A 492 36.49 -51.52 -14.67
CA GLU A 492 37.81 -52.17 -14.52
C GLU A 492 37.83 -53.12 -13.31
N ASN A 493 37.29 -52.69 -12.16
CA ASN A 493 37.19 -53.53 -10.97
C ASN A 493 36.32 -54.78 -11.18
N LEU A 494 35.23 -54.67 -11.95
CA LEU A 494 34.35 -55.80 -12.27
C LEU A 494 34.97 -56.80 -13.27
N LYS A 495 35.96 -56.37 -14.07
CA LYS A 495 36.71 -57.24 -14.99
C LYS A 495 37.91 -57.93 -14.32
N SER A 496 38.33 -57.46 -13.15
CA SER A 496 39.46 -57.99 -12.37
C SER A 496 39.09 -58.99 -11.28
N VAL A 497 37.80 -59.34 -11.16
CA VAL A 497 37.25 -60.42 -10.32
C VAL A 497 36.79 -61.54 -11.23
#